data_AF-A0A816VSW9-F1
#
_entry.id   AF-A0A816VSW9-F1
#
_cell.length_a   1.000
_cell.length_b   1.000
_cell.length_c   1.000
_cell.angle_alpha   90.00
_cell.angle_beta   90.00
_cell.angle_gamma   90.00
#
_symmetry.space_group_name_H-M   'P 1'
#
loop_
_entity.id
_entity.type
_entity.pdbx_description
1 polymer ?
#
loop_
_entity_poly.entity_id
_entity_poly.type
_entity_poly.pdbx_seq_one_letter_code
_entity_poly.pdbx_strand_id
1 'polypeptide(L)'
;VESAERIFSSIKAKYIITYGAMVKGYVGNEMFEKALDLFEQIHLSLTSVIYAIVFNACAKLCNDRAMKIGKKLLAEMPENYR
;
A
#
# COMPACT_ATOMS: atom_id res chain seq x y z
N VAL A 1 9.26 -13.29 -1.97
CA VAL A 1 9.19 -11.86 -1.59
C VAL A 1 10.57 -11.24 -1.40
N GLU A 2 11.50 -11.89 -0.70
CA GLU A 2 12.84 -11.34 -0.41
C GLU A 2 13.62 -10.81 -1.63
N SER A 3 13.65 -11.54 -2.75
CA SER A 3 14.33 -11.07 -3.97
C SER A 3 13.71 -9.78 -4.51
N ALA A 4 12.38 -9.64 -4.44
CA ALA A 4 11.69 -8.42 -4.84
C ALA A 4 11.99 -7.26 -3.88
N GLU A 5 12.10 -7.52 -2.57
CA GLU A 5 12.51 -6.51 -1.58
C GLU A 5 13.94 -6.00 -1.85
N ARG A 6 14.88 -6.90 -2.21
CA ARG A 6 16.26 -6.52 -2.58
C ARG A 6 16.31 -5.66 -3.84
N ILE A 7 15.54 -6.04 -4.87
CA ILE A 7 15.45 -5.24 -6.10
C ILE A 7 14.83 -3.89 -5.77
N PHE A 8 13.71 -3.88 -5.06
CA PHE A 8 13.02 -2.66 -4.67
C PHE A 8 13.91 -1.71 -3.87
N SER A 9 14.66 -2.21 -2.89
CA SER A 9 15.56 -1.38 -2.09
C SER A 9 16.65 -0.73 -2.95
N SER A 10 17.19 -1.45 -3.95
CA SER A 10 18.21 -0.94 -4.88
C SER A 10 17.72 0.12 -5.88
N ILE A 11 16.41 0.25 -6.09
CA ILE A 11 15.85 1.28 -6.99
C ILE A 11 16.07 2.67 -6.38
N LYS A 12 16.88 3.49 -7.04
CA LYS A 12 17.21 4.86 -6.59
C LYS A 12 16.00 5.79 -6.64
N ALA A 13 15.26 5.79 -7.74
CA ALA A 13 14.07 6.60 -7.95
C ALA A 13 12.83 5.71 -7.99
N LYS A 14 12.10 5.64 -6.87
CA LYS A 14 10.87 4.85 -6.75
C LYS A 14 9.68 5.73 -7.14
N TYR A 15 8.86 5.23 -8.06
CA TYR A 15 7.62 5.89 -8.46
C TYR A 15 6.42 5.15 -7.90
N ILE A 16 5.24 5.77 -7.99
CA ILE A 16 4.00 5.21 -7.47
C ILE A 16 3.73 3.80 -8.01
N ILE A 17 4.06 3.54 -9.27
CA ILE A 17 3.95 2.21 -9.90
C ILE A 17 4.87 1.16 -9.24
N THR A 18 6.07 1.57 -8.82
CA THR A 18 7.06 0.70 -8.17
C THR A 18 6.57 0.32 -6.77
N TYR A 19 6.05 1.30 -6.01
CA TYR A 19 5.42 1.05 -4.72
C TYR A 19 4.19 0.15 -4.87
N GLY A 20 3.31 0.45 -5.84
CA GLY A 20 2.10 -0.34 -6.08
C GLY A 20 2.40 -1.81 -6.40
N ALA A 21 3.46 -2.09 -7.17
CA ALA A 21 3.90 -3.46 -7.43
C ALA A 21 4.32 -4.19 -6.15
N MET A 22 5.09 -3.53 -5.27
CA MET A 22 5.53 -4.14 -4.01
C MET A 22 4.40 -4.31 -3.00
N VAL A 23 3.53 -3.31 -2.83
CA VAL A 23 2.36 -3.40 -1.94
C VAL A 23 1.44 -4.53 -2.40
N LYS A 24 1.18 -4.65 -3.72
CA LYS A 24 0.44 -5.79 -4.30
C LYS A 24 1.12 -7.12 -3.97
N GLY A 25 2.44 -7.18 -4.10
CA GLY A 25 3.24 -8.34 -3.76
C GLY A 25 3.07 -8.76 -2.30
N TYR A 26 3.16 -7.82 -1.35
CA TYR A 26 2.94 -8.09 0.06
C TYR A 26 1.52 -8.59 0.36
N VAL A 27 0.49 -7.91 -0.16
CA VAL A 27 -0.90 -8.33 0.03
C VAL A 27 -1.17 -9.72 -0.54
N GLY A 28 -0.65 -10.02 -1.74
CA GLY A 28 -0.81 -11.34 -2.36
C GLY A 28 -0.08 -12.48 -1.64
N ASN A 29 0.87 -12.15 -0.74
CA ASN A 29 1.56 -13.10 0.12
C ASN A 29 1.08 -13.01 1.58
N GLU A 30 -0.06 -12.37 1.83
CA GLU A 30 -0.66 -12.19 3.16
C GLU A 30 0.22 -11.43 4.17
N MET A 31 1.23 -10.70 3.67
CA MET A 31 2.14 -9.88 4.47
C MET A 31 1.56 -8.48 4.69
N PHE A 32 0.34 -8.42 5.23
CA PHE A 32 -0.45 -7.19 5.25
C PHE A 32 0.20 -6.06 6.06
N GLU A 33 0.83 -6.37 7.20
CA GLU A 33 1.54 -5.35 8.00
C GLU A 33 2.68 -4.70 7.19
N LYS A 34 3.48 -5.51 6.47
CA LYS A 34 4.51 -4.97 5.57
C LYS A 34 3.92 -4.14 4.42
N ALA A 35 2.73 -4.52 3.93
CA ALA A 35 2.04 -3.75 2.92
C ALA A 35 1.64 -2.36 3.45
N LEU A 36 1.13 -2.29 4.70
CA LEU A 36 0.79 -1.04 5.36
C LEU A 36 2.05 -0.21 5.69
N ASP A 37 3.11 -0.83 6.20
CA ASP A 37 4.39 -0.18 6.47
C ASP A 37 4.98 0.47 5.21
N LEU A 38 4.91 -0.22 4.08
CA LEU A 38 5.39 0.32 2.81
C LEU A 38 4.47 1.42 2.27
N PHE A 39 3.16 1.25 2.45
CA PHE A 39 2.17 2.26 2.06
C PHE A 39 2.40 3.60 2.78
N GLU A 40 2.68 3.59 4.09
CA GLU A 40 2.91 4.80 4.86
C GLU A 40 4.18 5.57 4.43
N GLN A 41 5.09 4.92 3.70
CA GLN A 41 6.28 5.55 3.10
C GLN A 41 5.99 6.22 1.75
N ILE A 42 4.78 6.11 1.21
CA ILE A 42 4.41 6.71 -0.06
C ILE A 42 4.01 8.17 0.17
N HIS A 43 4.85 9.09 -0.30
CA HIS A 43 4.56 10.54 -0.30
C HIS A 43 4.11 11.06 -1.68
N LEU A 44 3.69 10.15 -2.56
CA LEU A 44 3.23 10.42 -3.92
C LEU A 44 1.71 10.32 -3.99
N SER A 45 1.10 10.99 -4.97
CA SER A 45 -0.32 10.84 -5.25
C SER A 45 -0.65 9.39 -5.57
N LEU A 46 -1.57 8.82 -4.80
CA LEU A 46 -2.01 7.44 -4.94
C LEU A 46 -2.90 7.27 -6.18
N THR A 47 -2.83 6.09 -6.78
CA THR A 47 -3.75 5.68 -7.83
C THR A 47 -4.89 4.84 -7.24
N SER A 48 -6.03 4.76 -7.93
CA SER A 48 -7.17 3.91 -7.55
C SER A 48 -6.77 2.46 -7.25
N VAL A 49 -5.78 1.95 -7.98
CA VAL A 49 -5.24 0.59 -7.79
C VAL A 49 -4.60 0.43 -6.41
N ILE A 50 -3.81 1.41 -5.96
CA ILE A 50 -3.15 1.33 -4.65
C ILE A 50 -4.17 1.47 -3.53
N TYR A 51 -5.15 2.37 -3.67
CA TYR A 51 -6.28 2.46 -2.74
C TYR A 51 -6.95 1.09 -2.54
N ALA A 52 -7.33 0.42 -3.63
CA ALA A 52 -8.00 -0.89 -3.57
C ALA A 52 -7.14 -1.96 -2.87
N ILE A 53 -5.84 -2.01 -3.17
CA ILE A 53 -4.92 -2.99 -2.57
C ILE A 53 -4.77 -2.73 -1.06
N VAL A 54 -4.59 -1.47 -0.65
CA VAL A 54 -4.40 -1.13 0.77
C VAL A 54 -5.70 -1.32 1.55
N PHE A 55 -6.87 -1.02 0.97
CA PHE A 55 -8.15 -1.35 1.61
C PHE A 55 -8.33 -2.85 1.84
N ASN A 56 -7.95 -3.68 0.87
CA ASN A 56 -7.96 -5.13 1.06
C ASN A 56 -7.04 -5.55 2.22
N ALA A 57 -5.83 -4.99 2.29
CA ALA A 57 -4.92 -5.24 3.42
C ALA A 57 -5.55 -4.84 4.77
N CYS A 58 -6.20 -3.66 4.84
CA CYS A 58 -6.85 -3.20 6.05
C CYS A 58 -8.01 -4.11 6.48
N ALA A 59 -8.85 -4.52 5.52
CA ALA A 59 -9.97 -5.42 5.77
C ALA A 59 -9.50 -6.80 6.25
N LYS A 60 -8.37 -7.29 5.75
CA LYS A 60 -7.78 -8.59 6.15
C LYS A 60 -7.12 -8.56 7.52
N LEU A 61 -6.46 -7.46 7.91
CA LEU A 61 -5.82 -7.34 9.23
C LEU A 61 -6.81 -7.16 10.36
N CYS A 62 -7.90 -6.41 10.12
CA CYS A 62 -8.97 -6.17 11.10
C CYS A 62 -8.47 -5.73 12.50
N ASN A 63 -7.41 -4.91 12.54
CA ASN A 63 -6.87 -4.34 13.77
C ASN A 63 -7.03 -2.81 13.81
N ASP A 64 -6.82 -2.21 14.98
CA ASP A 64 -7.03 -0.76 15.17
C ASP A 64 -6.15 0.09 14.25
N ARG A 65 -4.92 -0.36 13.96
CA ARG A 65 -4.00 0.33 13.05
C ARG A 65 -4.55 0.36 11.64
N ALA A 66 -4.91 -0.81 11.10
CA ALA A 66 -5.52 -0.96 9.78
C ALA A 66 -6.80 -0.12 9.64
N MET A 67 -7.66 -0.10 10.66
CA MET A 67 -8.87 0.70 10.65
C MET A 67 -8.59 2.21 10.63
N LYS A 68 -7.58 2.68 11.37
CA LYS A 68 -7.14 4.08 11.33
C LYS A 68 -6.59 4.46 9.95
N ILE A 69 -5.76 3.60 9.35
CA ILE A 69 -5.22 3.81 8.00
C ILE A 69 -6.34 3.84 6.96
N GLY A 70 -7.27 2.88 7.00
CA GLY A 70 -8.41 2.84 6.08
C GLY A 70 -9.29 4.10 6.15
N LYS A 71 -9.57 4.61 7.36
CA LYS A 71 -10.31 5.87 7.53
C LYS A 71 -9.57 7.08 6.96
N LYS A 72 -8.25 7.17 7.21
CA LYS A 72 -7.40 8.24 6.65
C LYS A 72 -7.42 8.22 5.11
N LEU A 73 -7.25 7.04 4.52
CA LEU A 73 -7.30 6.85 3.07
C LEU A 73 -8.63 7.33 2.48
N LEU A 74 -9.75 6.93 3.08
CA LEU A 74 -11.08 7.33 2.59
C LEU A 74 -11.28 8.85 2.63
N ALA A 75 -10.68 9.55 3.61
CA ALA A 75 -10.75 11.01 3.71
C ALA A 75 -9.89 11.72 2.64
N GLU A 76 -8.75 11.13 2.27
CA GLU A 76 -7.79 11.68 1.29
C GLU A 76 -8.14 11.33 -0.18
N MET A 77 -9.03 10.36 -0.40
CA MET A 77 -9.47 9.98 -1.74
C MET A 77 -10.13 11.17 -2.46
N PRO A 78 -9.64 11.55 -3.65
CA PRO A 78 -10.29 12.58 -4.43
C PRO A 78 -11.67 12.11 -4.90
N GLU A 79 -12.62 13.06 -5.01
CA GLU A 79 -14.05 12.79 -5.27
C GLU A 79 -14.32 11.93 -6.50
N ASN A 80 -13.44 11.95 -7.50
CA ASN A 80 -13.56 11.13 -8.72
C ASN A 80 -13.30 9.62 -8.49
N TYR A 81 -12.86 9.22 -7.30
CA TYR A 81 -12.59 7.83 -6.92
C TYR A 81 -13.52 7.32 -5.79
N ARG A 82 -14.42 8.16 -5.27
CA ARG A 82 -15.38 7.79 -4.21
C ARG A 82 -16.62 7.10 -4.77
#